data_AF-A0A821NQW0-F1
#
_entry.id   AF-A0A821NQW0-F1
#
_cell.length_a   1.000
_cell.length_b   1.000
_cell.length_c   1.000
_cell.angle_alpha   90.00
_cell.angle_beta   90.00
_cell.angle_gamma   90.00
#
_symmetry.space_group_name_H-M   'P 1'
#
loop_
_entity.id
_entity.type
_entity.pdbx_description
1 polymer ?
#
loop_
_entity_poly.entity_id
_entity_poly.type
_entity_poly.pdbx_seq_one_letter_code
_entity_poly.pdbx_strand_id
1 'polypeptide(L)'
;NRIYNSKNDILVMNESEYFMRICGEIDSVCNADCAILVFFQSEERLMKFYESPEFSSKKNDVQIITETVSIKERELYIKRAATIGRITLLTRTFGRGIDFVCRNQQLLINGGMHVLQTFFSEELSEEYQIMGRGARQGDYGSYRMI
;
A
#
# COMPACT_ATOMS: atom_id res chain seq x y z
N ASN A 1 21.77 -5.33 5.46
CA ASN A 1 21.62 -6.17 6.66
C ASN A 1 20.58 -5.55 7.57
N ARG A 2 19.33 -6.04 7.52
CA ARG A 2 18.29 -5.67 8.48
C ARG A 2 18.59 -6.45 9.78
N ILE A 3 18.82 -5.73 10.88
CA ILE A 3 19.09 -6.36 12.19
C ILE A 3 17.73 -6.59 12.83
N TYR A 4 17.39 -7.86 13.08
CA TYR A 4 16.13 -8.24 13.71
C TYR A 4 16.02 -7.65 15.12
N ASN A 5 14.92 -6.95 15.38
CA ASN A 5 14.52 -6.39 16.66
C ASN A 5 13.12 -6.91 17.02
N SER A 6 13.07 -7.91 17.90
CA SER A 6 11.82 -8.56 18.33
C SER A 6 10.78 -7.64 18.97
N LYS A 7 11.14 -6.43 19.42
CA LYS A 7 10.18 -5.47 19.98
C LYS A 7 9.43 -4.66 18.92
N ASN A 8 10.03 -4.48 17.74
CA ASN A 8 9.51 -3.60 16.70
C ASN A 8 9.19 -4.34 15.39
N ASP A 9 9.81 -5.50 15.16
CA ASP A 9 9.72 -6.21 13.87
C ASP A 9 8.56 -7.21 13.80
N ILE A 10 8.02 -7.65 14.94
CA ILE A 10 6.86 -8.56 15.00
C ILE A 10 5.90 -8.06 16.08
N LEU A 11 4.67 -7.80 15.67
CA LEU A 11 3.58 -7.38 16.56
C LEU A 11 2.48 -8.44 16.52
N VAL A 12 2.12 -8.97 17.69
CA VAL A 12 0.93 -9.83 17.83
C VAL A 12 -0.19 -8.96 18.35
N MET A 13 -1.22 -8.79 17.55
CA MET A 13 -2.35 -7.92 17.86
C MET A 13 -3.66 -8.56 17.38
N ASN A 14 -4.76 -8.07 17.93
CA ASN A 14 -6.08 -8.44 17.43
C ASN A 14 -6.36 -7.72 16.10
N GLU A 15 -7.40 -8.17 15.41
CA GLU A 15 -7.73 -7.70 14.07
C GLU A 15 -8.16 -6.23 14.02
N SER A 16 -8.93 -5.76 15.00
CA SER A 16 -9.34 -4.36 15.07
C SER A 16 -8.14 -3.44 15.27
N GLU A 17 -7.20 -3.79 16.15
CA GLU A 17 -5.95 -3.03 16.32
C GLU A 17 -5.11 -3.01 15.04
N TYR A 18 -5.01 -4.15 14.36
CA TYR A 18 -4.34 -4.26 13.07
C TYR A 18 -4.97 -3.35 12.00
N PHE A 19 -6.30 -3.34 11.87
CA PHE A 19 -7.01 -2.46 10.94
C PHE A 19 -6.88 -0.98 11.33
N MET A 20 -6.98 -0.64 12.61
CA MET A 20 -6.76 0.73 13.09
C MET A 20 -5.36 1.23 12.75
N ARG A 21 -4.33 0.38 12.82
CA ARG A 21 -2.96 0.77 12.44
C ARG A 21 -2.81 1.00 10.94
N ILE A 22 -3.42 0.17 10.11
CA ILE A 22 -3.46 0.39 8.66
C ILE A 22 -4.16 1.72 8.36
N CYS A 23 -5.32 1.98 8.98
CA CYS A 23 -6.03 3.26 8.83
C CYS A 23 -5.17 4.45 9.30
N GLY A 24 -4.49 4.33 10.43
CA GLY A 24 -3.60 5.38 10.94
C GLY A 24 -2.45 5.71 10.00
N GLU A 25 -1.85 4.70 9.35
CA GLU A 25 -0.82 4.93 8.34
C GLU A 25 -1.42 5.62 7.10
N ILE A 26 -2.56 5.13 6.61
CA ILE A 26 -3.27 5.75 5.48
C ILE A 26 -3.58 7.22 5.77
N ASP A 27 -4.13 7.53 6.94
CA ASP A 27 -4.44 8.89 7.36
C ASP A 27 -3.19 9.76 7.42
N SER A 28 -2.11 9.26 8.02
CA SER A 28 -0.84 9.99 8.09
C SER A 28 -0.28 10.32 6.71
N VAL A 29 -0.34 9.38 5.76
CA VAL A 29 0.18 9.56 4.40
C VAL A 29 -0.72 10.50 3.59
N CYS A 30 -2.04 10.33 3.67
CA CYS A 30 -2.99 11.20 2.97
C CYS A 30 -2.93 12.65 3.48
N ASN A 31 -2.77 12.86 4.79
CA ASN A 31 -2.61 14.20 5.38
C ASN A 31 -1.31 14.90 4.97
N ALA A 32 -0.31 14.14 4.51
CA ALA A 32 0.93 14.67 3.94
C ALA A 32 0.85 14.91 2.42
N ASP A 33 -0.35 14.83 1.83
CA ASP A 33 -0.58 14.94 0.39
C ASP A 33 0.25 13.93 -0.44
N CYS A 34 0.49 12.75 0.15
CA CYS A 34 1.13 11.61 -0.51
C CYS A 34 0.09 10.61 -1.04
N ALA A 35 0.55 9.68 -1.87
CA ALA A 35 -0.24 8.55 -2.37
C ALA A 35 0.21 7.27 -1.66
N ILE A 36 -0.71 6.33 -1.45
CA ILE A 36 -0.41 5.08 -0.73
C ILE A 36 -0.85 3.84 -1.52
N LEU A 37 0.07 2.87 -1.61
CA LEU A 37 -0.19 1.51 -2.06
C LEU A 37 -0.21 0.57 -0.85
N VAL A 38 -1.33 -0.08 -0.58
CA VAL A 38 -1.48 -1.01 0.55
C VAL A 38 -1.61 -2.44 0.03
N PHE A 39 -0.63 -3.29 0.34
CA PHE A 39 -0.58 -4.68 -0.12
C PHE A 39 -1.09 -5.64 0.93
N PHE A 40 -2.08 -6.46 0.55
CA PHE A 40 -2.66 -7.53 1.34
C PHE A 40 -2.26 -8.90 0.80
N GLN A 41 -2.12 -9.86 1.71
CA GLN A 41 -1.69 -11.22 1.36
C GLN A 41 -2.65 -11.92 0.39
N SER A 42 -3.95 -11.66 0.51
CA SER A 42 -5.02 -12.25 -0.30
C SER A 42 -6.17 -11.27 -0.50
N GLU A 43 -7.01 -11.53 -1.51
CA GLU A 43 -8.25 -10.78 -1.73
C GLU A 43 -9.20 -10.88 -0.54
N GLU A 44 -9.26 -12.04 0.14
CA GLU A 44 -10.05 -12.22 1.36
C GLU A 44 -9.64 -11.24 2.47
N ARG A 45 -8.33 -11.11 2.76
CA ARG A 45 -7.86 -10.19 3.80
C ARG A 45 -8.06 -8.73 3.40
N LEU A 46 -7.88 -8.42 2.12
CA LEU A 46 -8.16 -7.09 1.57
C LEU A 46 -9.63 -6.73 1.78
N MET A 47 -10.55 -7.60 1.39
CA MET A 47 -11.98 -7.35 1.50
C MET A 47 -12.43 -7.30 2.97
N LYS A 48 -11.82 -8.10 3.84
CA LYS A 48 -12.08 -8.04 5.28
C LYS A 48 -11.70 -6.68 5.88
N PHE A 49 -10.56 -6.12 5.48
CA PHE A 49 -10.18 -4.76 5.85
C PHE A 49 -11.10 -3.72 5.23
N TYR A 50 -11.38 -3.83 3.92
CA TYR A 50 -12.25 -2.89 3.22
C TYR A 50 -13.64 -2.82 3.87
N GLU A 51 -14.22 -3.96 4.23
CA GLU A 51 -15.55 -4.03 4.86
C GLU A 51 -15.56 -3.66 6.35
N SER A 52 -14.39 -3.48 6.97
CA SER A 52 -14.28 -3.19 8.39
C SER A 52 -14.91 -1.84 8.79
N PRO A 53 -15.44 -1.72 10.01
CA PRO A 53 -15.88 -0.43 10.56
C PRO A 53 -14.77 0.62 10.55
N GLU A 54 -13.52 0.20 10.80
CA GLU A 54 -12.33 1.05 10.89
C GLU A 54 -12.03 1.78 9.56
N PHE A 55 -12.35 1.17 8.42
CA PHE A 55 -12.10 1.74 7.09
C PHE A 55 -13.34 2.42 6.47
N SER A 56 -14.50 2.34 7.12
CA SER A 56 -15.80 2.76 6.57
C SER A 56 -15.84 4.17 5.98
N SER A 57 -15.16 5.15 6.60
CA SER A 57 -15.18 6.55 6.16
C SER A 57 -14.44 6.81 4.84
N LYS A 58 -13.60 5.87 4.38
CA LYS A 58 -12.73 6.01 3.20
C LYS A 58 -13.15 5.14 2.01
N LYS A 59 -14.19 4.32 2.16
CA LYS A 59 -14.65 3.35 1.15
C LYS A 59 -14.92 3.99 -0.22
N ASN A 60 -15.38 5.24 -0.27
CA ASN A 60 -15.70 5.91 -1.52
C ASN A 60 -14.48 6.47 -2.27
N ASP A 61 -13.33 6.60 -1.61
CA ASP A 61 -12.15 7.28 -2.15
C ASP A 61 -11.00 6.32 -2.51
N VAL A 62 -11.24 5.01 -2.33
CA VAL A 62 -10.25 3.96 -2.53
C VAL A 62 -10.37 3.28 -3.89
N GLN A 63 -9.23 2.80 -4.41
CA GLN A 63 -9.18 1.87 -5.54
C GLN A 63 -8.78 0.49 -5.06
N ILE A 64 -9.43 -0.54 -5.59
CA ILE A 64 -9.09 -1.94 -5.30
C ILE A 64 -8.55 -2.57 -6.58
N ILE A 65 -7.38 -3.18 -6.49
CA ILE A 65 -6.75 -3.93 -7.58
C ILE A 65 -6.53 -5.36 -7.10
N THR A 66 -7.42 -6.24 -7.54
CA THR A 66 -7.34 -7.68 -7.33
C THR A 66 -7.27 -8.39 -8.68
N GLU A 67 -7.01 -9.69 -8.65
CA GLU A 67 -6.91 -10.56 -9.80
C GLU A 67 -8.21 -10.61 -10.61
N THR A 68 -9.35 -10.33 -9.96
CA THR A 68 -10.70 -10.34 -10.54
C THR A 68 -11.05 -9.05 -11.29
N VAL A 69 -10.35 -7.94 -11.04
CA VAL A 69 -10.55 -6.67 -11.76
C VAL A 69 -10.13 -6.84 -13.23
N SER A 70 -10.98 -6.39 -14.15
CA SER A 70 -10.71 -6.46 -15.59
C SER A 70 -9.41 -5.74 -15.97
N ILE A 71 -8.72 -6.22 -17.00
CA ILE A 71 -7.43 -5.65 -17.45
C ILE A 71 -7.56 -4.15 -17.74
N LYS A 72 -8.65 -3.75 -18.40
CA LYS A 72 -8.90 -2.35 -18.78
C LYS A 72 -9.09 -1.44 -17.56
N GLU A 73 -9.86 -1.88 -16.57
CA GLU A 73 -10.07 -1.11 -15.33
C GLU A 73 -8.79 -1.07 -14.49
N ARG A 74 -8.07 -2.20 -14.42
CA ARG A 74 -6.79 -2.29 -13.73
C ARG A 74 -5.78 -1.29 -14.29
N GLU A 75 -5.63 -1.20 -15.61
CA GLU A 75 -4.75 -0.20 -16.23
C GLU A 75 -5.13 1.24 -15.86
N LEU A 76 -6.43 1.52 -15.76
CA LEU A 76 -6.94 2.83 -15.33
C LEU A 76 -6.58 3.12 -13.86
N TYR A 77 -6.75 2.14 -12.98
CA TYR A 77 -6.39 2.28 -11.56
C TYR A 77 -4.89 2.44 -11.37
N ILE A 78 -4.07 1.63 -12.06
CA ILE A 78 -2.60 1.76 -12.02
C ILE A 78 -2.16 3.17 -12.44
N LYS A 79 -2.73 3.70 -13.54
CA LYS A 79 -2.43 5.07 -14.01
C LYS A 79 -2.82 6.15 -13.00
N ARG A 80 -3.82 5.90 -12.16
CA ARG A 80 -4.35 6.85 -11.17
C ARG A 80 -3.74 6.70 -9.78
N ALA A 81 -3.11 5.57 -9.48
CA ALA A 81 -2.55 5.26 -8.17
C ALA A 81 -1.54 6.32 -7.69
N ALA A 82 -0.73 6.87 -8.59
CA ALA A 82 0.23 7.94 -8.30
C ALA A 82 -0.38 9.35 -8.38
N THR A 83 -1.55 9.54 -7.78
CA THR A 83 -2.20 10.85 -7.63
C THR A 83 -2.22 11.23 -6.14
N ILE A 84 -2.06 12.51 -5.84
CA ILE A 84 -2.10 13.04 -4.46
C ILE A 84 -3.33 12.54 -3.70
N GLY A 85 -3.12 12.06 -2.48
CA GLY A 85 -4.17 11.55 -1.59
C GLY A 85 -4.78 10.21 -2.03
N ARG A 86 -4.31 9.60 -3.12
CA ARG A 86 -4.89 8.35 -3.62
C ARG A 86 -4.54 7.18 -2.70
N ILE A 87 -5.56 6.42 -2.34
CA ILE A 87 -5.45 5.14 -1.65
C ILE A 87 -5.70 4.02 -2.67
N THR A 88 -4.76 3.10 -2.80
CA THR A 88 -4.91 1.91 -3.63
C THR A 88 -4.64 0.67 -2.79
N LEU A 89 -5.63 -0.21 -2.65
CA LEU A 89 -5.49 -1.52 -2.01
C LEU A 89 -5.21 -2.56 -3.08
N LEU A 90 -4.20 -3.41 -2.85
CA LEU A 90 -3.74 -4.41 -3.81
C LEU A 90 -3.54 -5.76 -3.13
N THR A 91 -3.72 -6.84 -3.88
CA THR A 91 -3.27 -8.17 -3.46
C THR A 91 -1.77 -8.34 -3.72
N ARG A 92 -1.16 -9.31 -3.00
CA ARG A 92 0.24 -9.73 -3.09
C ARG A 92 0.73 -9.88 -4.53
N THR A 93 -0.11 -10.40 -5.42
CA THR A 93 0.18 -10.61 -6.84
C THR A 93 0.68 -9.36 -7.55
N PHE A 94 0.17 -8.17 -7.18
CA PHE A 94 0.57 -6.90 -7.80
C PHE A 94 1.85 -6.29 -7.21
N GLY A 95 2.45 -6.95 -6.21
CA GLY A 95 3.80 -6.65 -5.77
C GLY A 95 4.84 -6.91 -6.86
N ARG A 96 4.49 -7.66 -7.92
CA ARG A 96 5.36 -8.01 -9.06
C ARG A 96 4.75 -7.55 -10.38
N GLY A 97 5.62 -7.22 -11.34
CA GLY A 97 5.23 -7.02 -12.75
C GLY A 97 4.40 -5.78 -13.07
N ILE A 98 4.13 -4.90 -12.10
CA ILE A 98 3.39 -3.65 -12.29
C ILE A 98 4.28 -2.44 -12.03
N ASP A 99 4.01 -1.37 -12.79
CA ASP A 99 4.67 -0.08 -12.65
C ASP A 99 3.66 1.03 -12.31
N PHE A 100 3.96 1.77 -11.23
CA PHE A 100 3.20 2.93 -10.79
C PHE A 100 4.02 4.19 -11.06
N VAL A 101 3.92 4.68 -12.30
CA VAL A 101 4.70 5.85 -12.73
C VAL A 101 4.12 7.13 -12.11
N CYS A 102 4.87 7.75 -11.21
CA CYS A 102 4.54 9.08 -10.69
C CYS A 102 4.94 10.15 -11.71
N ARG A 103 3.97 10.89 -12.23
CA ARG A 103 4.21 12.07 -13.08
C ARG A 103 3.81 13.39 -12.40
N ASN A 104 3.30 13.30 -11.17
CA ASN A 104 2.83 14.45 -10.43
C ASN A 104 4.01 15.06 -9.65
N GLN A 105 4.48 16.23 -10.08
CA GLN A 105 5.62 16.91 -9.45
C GLN A 105 5.36 17.26 -7.98
N GLN A 106 4.14 17.66 -7.63
CA GLN A 106 3.79 17.99 -6.24
C GLN A 106 3.84 16.73 -5.37
N LEU A 107 3.38 15.59 -5.87
CA LEU A 107 3.50 14.31 -5.16
C LEU A 107 4.98 13.95 -4.91
N LEU A 108 5.86 14.14 -5.90
CA LEU A 108 7.30 13.90 -5.74
C LEU A 108 7.93 14.83 -4.69
N ILE A 109 7.55 16.11 -4.67
CA ILE A 109 7.99 17.09 -3.66
C ILE A 109 7.56 16.66 -2.25
N ASN A 110 6.36 16.09 -2.12
CA ASN A 110 5.82 15.63 -0.84
C ASN A 110 6.46 14.32 -0.34
N GLY A 111 7.39 13.72 -1.08
CA GLY A 111 8.06 12.47 -0.71
C GLY A 111 7.61 11.25 -1.52
N GLY A 112 6.78 11.48 -2.55
CA GLY A 112 6.36 10.48 -3.53
C GLY A 112 5.32 9.51 -3.00
N MET A 113 5.43 8.25 -3.41
CA MET A 113 4.48 7.21 -3.01
C MET A 113 4.95 6.47 -1.77
N HIS A 114 4.00 6.18 -0.89
CA HIS A 114 4.20 5.29 0.24
C HIS A 114 3.75 3.87 -0.12
N VAL A 115 4.53 2.87 0.25
CA VAL A 115 4.15 1.46 0.18
C VAL A 115 3.96 0.91 1.58
N LEU A 116 2.77 0.44 1.86
CA LEU A 116 2.43 -0.28 3.07
C LEU A 116 2.22 -1.76 2.76
N GLN A 117 3.06 -2.62 3.34
CA GLN A 117 2.92 -4.06 3.26
C GLN A 117 2.28 -4.58 4.56
N THR A 118 1.17 -5.31 4.45
CA THR A 118 0.37 -5.72 5.62
C THR A 118 0.57 -7.20 6.02
N PHE A 119 1.62 -7.82 5.51
CA PHE A 119 1.92 -9.24 5.72
C PHE A 119 3.41 -9.49 5.60
N PHE A 120 3.91 -10.54 6.25
CA PHE A 120 5.29 -10.97 6.07
C PHE A 120 5.45 -11.70 4.73
N SER A 121 6.42 -11.26 3.95
CA SER A 121 6.87 -12.00 2.77
C SER A 121 7.58 -13.29 3.19
N GLU A 122 7.33 -14.37 2.45
CA GLU A 122 8.05 -15.63 2.64
C GLU A 122 9.53 -15.49 2.24
N GLU A 123 9.79 -14.63 1.26
CA GLU A 123 11.11 -14.41 0.67
C GLU A 123 11.46 -12.92 0.71
N LEU A 124 12.70 -12.59 1.11
CA LEU A 124 13.19 -11.21 1.11
C LEU A 124 13.08 -10.56 -0.28
N SER A 125 13.24 -11.35 -1.34
CA SER A 125 13.12 -10.87 -2.72
C SER A 125 11.74 -10.29 -3.03
N GLU A 126 10.68 -10.84 -2.43
CA GLU A 126 9.32 -10.31 -2.58
C GLU A 126 9.16 -8.99 -1.83
N GLU A 127 9.64 -8.92 -0.59
CA GLU A 127 9.61 -7.69 0.21
C GLU A 127 10.30 -6.55 -0.54
N TYR A 128 11.50 -6.81 -1.10
CA TYR A 128 12.23 -5.83 -1.91
C TYR A 128 11.47 -5.39 -3.16
N GLN A 129 10.72 -6.30 -3.80
CA GLN A 129 9.92 -5.97 -4.98
C GLN A 129 8.70 -5.13 -4.63
N ILE A 130 8.03 -5.42 -3.52
CA ILE A 130 6.92 -4.64 -2.98
C ILE A 130 7.42 -3.24 -2.59
N MET A 131 8.49 -3.17 -1.80
CA MET A 131 9.14 -1.92 -1.41
C MET A 131 9.50 -1.05 -2.61
N GLY A 132 10.03 -1.65 -3.69
CA GLY A 132 10.36 -0.97 -4.93
C GLY A 132 9.16 -0.45 -5.74
N ARG A 133 7.92 -0.56 -5.26
CA ARG A 133 6.73 0.06 -5.88
C ARG A 133 6.52 1.52 -5.47
N GLY A 134 7.19 1.99 -4.41
CA GLY A 134 7.04 3.36 -3.90
C GLY A 134 8.02 4.37 -4.50
N ALA A 135 9.17 3.91 -4.99
CA ALA A 135 10.24 4.75 -5.51
C ALA A 135 10.83 4.14 -6.79
N ARG A 136 10.94 4.92 -7.87
CA ARG A 136 11.62 4.51 -9.12
C ARG A 136 12.57 5.59 -9.60
N GLN A 137 13.67 5.17 -10.21
CA GLN A 137 14.64 6.03 -10.93
C GLN A 137 15.14 7.26 -10.13
N GLY A 138 15.26 7.14 -8.81
CA GLY A 138 15.73 8.23 -7.94
C GLY A 138 14.62 9.09 -7.34
N ASP A 139 13.36 8.83 -7.66
CA ASP A 139 12.21 9.43 -6.99
C ASP A 139 12.19 9.02 -5.52
N TYR A 140 11.76 9.96 -4.67
CA TYR A 140 11.49 9.67 -3.27
C TYR A 140 10.26 8.76 -3.15
N GLY A 141 10.33 7.85 -2.19
CA GLY A 141 9.23 6.99 -1.79
C GLY A 141 9.53 6.44 -0.41
N SER A 142 8.49 6.00 0.27
CA SER A 142 8.61 5.45 1.63
C SER A 142 7.98 4.08 1.71
N TYR A 143 8.43 3.30 2.69
CA TYR A 143 7.97 1.94 2.89
C TYR A 143 7.76 1.66 4.37
N ARG A 144 6.67 0.96 4.69
CA ARG A 144 6.41 0.43 6.01
C ARG A 144 5.81 -0.97 5.90
N MET A 145 6.05 -1.78 6.92
CA MET A 145 5.38 -3.06 7.12
C MET A 145 4.60 -3.02 8.43
N ILE A 146 3.37 -3.54 8.44
CA ILE A 146 2.49 -3.69 9.60
C ILE A 146 2.04 -5.15 9.69
#